data_AF-A0A2T6ZBK8-F1
#
_entry.id   AF-A0A2T6ZBK8-F1
#
_cell.length_a   1.000
_cell.length_b   1.000
_cell.length_c   1.000
_cell.angle_alpha   90.00
_cell.angle_beta   90.00
_cell.angle_gamma   90.00
#
_symmetry.space_group_name_H-M   'P 1'
#
loop_
_entity.id
_entity.type
_entity.pdbx_description
1 polymer ?
#
loop_
_entity_poly.entity_id
_entity_poly.type
_entity_poly.pdbx_seq_one_letter_code
_entity_poly.pdbx_strand_id
1 'polypeptide(L)'
;MRVALATCAILATAALSWASSAEVVEQQQHVLYLYSEPQTGHEDYQHLMPTILVPIKESHRHHPFTSATSGRVYFSGDKSTKDEERMLVSFRVPPDESVGRCFLSFFHKLGYSGGAGEEEGDGVEAGIRGRGQMYAYKLREEIFIGKTTYHGRPRRESDGVVFGISVPLEGGYADVSDQGVQCAPGETITFEIVPDREIGMVDVCWNQEAEEEDEHFVESGIGLRVISEEWFCPEDN
;
A
#
# COMPACT_ATOMS: atom_id res chain seq x y z
N MET A 1 -81.54 20.07 22.10
CA MET A 1 -80.22 19.72 22.65
C MET A 1 -79.99 18.23 22.41
N ARG A 2 -79.27 17.87 21.35
CA ARG A 2 -78.98 16.47 20.99
C ARG A 2 -77.48 16.25 21.15
N VAL A 3 -77.13 15.34 22.05
CA VAL A 3 -75.77 14.89 22.33
C VAL A 3 -75.34 13.98 21.18
N ALA A 4 -74.28 14.34 20.46
CA ALA A 4 -73.64 13.48 19.47
C ALA A 4 -72.46 12.76 20.14
N LEU A 5 -72.60 11.44 20.31
CA LEU A 5 -71.51 10.55 20.68
C LEU A 5 -70.57 10.39 19.48
N ALA A 6 -69.31 10.78 19.63
CA ALA A 6 -68.24 10.45 18.71
C ALA A 6 -67.38 9.33 19.33
N THR A 7 -67.52 8.13 18.79
CA THR A 7 -66.68 6.97 19.09
C THR A 7 -65.39 7.07 18.26
N CYS A 8 -64.27 7.40 18.90
CA CYS A 8 -62.94 7.25 18.29
C CYS A 8 -62.51 5.77 18.35
N ALA A 9 -62.36 5.15 17.18
CA ALA A 9 -61.70 3.86 17.05
C ALA A 9 -60.17 4.07 17.06
N ILE A 10 -59.50 3.40 17.99
CA ILE A 10 -58.02 3.37 18.09
C ILE A 10 -57.52 2.27 17.16
N LEU A 11 -56.85 2.65 16.07
CA LEU A 11 -56.08 1.74 15.22
C LEU A 11 -54.68 1.58 15.81
N ALA A 12 -54.45 0.46 16.48
CA ALA A 12 -53.11 0.05 16.92
C ALA A 12 -52.33 -0.50 15.72
N THR A 13 -51.36 0.25 15.21
CA THR A 13 -50.38 -0.23 14.23
C THR A 13 -49.19 -0.78 14.99
N ALA A 14 -49.03 -2.11 15.01
CA ALA A 14 -47.84 -2.76 15.53
C ALA A 14 -46.70 -2.59 14.50
N ALA A 15 -45.72 -1.76 14.82
CA ALA A 15 -44.47 -1.70 14.08
C ALA A 15 -43.58 -2.86 14.54
N LEU A 16 -43.38 -3.85 13.66
CA LEU A 16 -42.34 -4.86 13.81
C LEU A 16 -40.99 -4.18 13.57
N SER A 17 -40.29 -3.83 14.64
CA SER A 17 -38.88 -3.46 14.59
C SER A 17 -38.07 -4.72 14.29
N TRP A 18 -37.69 -4.91 13.03
CA TRP A 18 -36.60 -5.82 12.67
C TRP A 18 -35.31 -5.21 13.20
N ALA A 19 -34.84 -5.73 14.34
CA ALA A 19 -33.46 -5.57 14.75
C ALA A 19 -32.60 -6.41 13.79
N SER A 20 -32.17 -5.82 12.69
CA SER A 20 -31.03 -6.33 11.95
C SER A 20 -29.82 -6.12 12.86
N SER A 21 -29.37 -7.19 13.51
CA SER A 21 -28.05 -7.23 14.13
C SER A 21 -27.05 -6.80 13.07
N ALA A 22 -26.46 -5.62 13.25
CA ALA A 22 -25.24 -5.26 12.55
C ALA A 22 -24.21 -6.28 13.01
N GLU A 23 -23.88 -7.26 12.15
CA GLU A 23 -22.62 -7.96 12.25
C GLU A 23 -21.54 -6.87 12.20
N VAL A 24 -21.00 -6.56 13.37
CA VAL A 24 -19.70 -5.94 13.48
C VAL A 24 -18.75 -6.98 12.88
N VAL A 25 -18.49 -6.84 11.59
CA VAL A 25 -17.37 -7.49 10.94
C VAL A 25 -16.14 -6.93 11.64
N GLU A 26 -15.70 -7.64 12.66
CA GLU A 26 -14.41 -7.45 13.29
C GLU A 26 -13.38 -7.72 12.19
N GLN A 27 -13.02 -6.64 11.49
CA GLN A 27 -12.03 -6.66 10.44
C GLN A 27 -10.73 -7.02 11.14
N GLN A 28 -10.39 -8.32 11.12
CA GLN A 28 -9.10 -8.83 11.57
C GLN A 28 -8.03 -8.06 10.81
N GLN A 29 -7.51 -7.01 11.43
CA GLN A 29 -6.17 -6.53 11.13
C GLN A 29 -5.27 -7.70 11.47
N HIS A 30 -4.93 -8.50 10.47
CA HIS A 30 -3.79 -9.39 10.56
C HIS A 30 -2.58 -8.50 10.84
N VAL A 31 -2.25 -8.37 12.12
CA VAL A 31 -0.98 -7.81 12.57
C VAL A 31 0.07 -8.78 12.08
N LEU A 32 0.66 -8.48 10.92
CA LEU A 32 1.86 -9.16 10.44
C LEU A 32 2.92 -9.00 11.53
N TYR A 33 3.34 -10.14 12.10
CA TYR A 33 4.41 -10.17 13.08
C TYR A 33 5.70 -9.70 12.39
N LEU A 34 6.38 -8.73 13.00
CA LEU A 34 7.72 -8.27 12.63
C LEU A 34 8.70 -9.45 12.71
N TYR A 35 9.07 -10.03 11.57
CA TYR A 35 10.28 -10.85 11.48
C TYR A 35 11.44 -9.94 11.08
N SER A 36 12.38 -9.76 12.00
CA SER A 36 13.69 -9.20 11.71
C SER A 36 14.69 -9.85 12.67
N GLU A 37 15.27 -10.99 12.26
CA GLU A 37 16.58 -11.34 12.79
C GLU A 37 17.63 -10.57 11.99
N PRO A 38 18.54 -9.84 12.66
CA PRO A 38 19.57 -9.06 11.99
C PRO A 38 20.59 -9.98 11.32
N GLN A 39 20.84 -9.77 10.03
CA GLN A 39 21.93 -10.45 9.33
C GLN A 39 23.26 -9.81 9.71
N THR A 40 24.19 -10.64 10.15
CA THR A 40 25.53 -10.22 10.51
C THR A 40 26.34 -9.86 9.26
N GLY A 41 26.62 -8.57 9.05
CA GLY A 41 27.60 -8.10 8.08
C GLY A 41 27.16 -6.97 7.14
N HIS A 42 25.87 -6.67 7.08
CA HIS A 42 25.34 -5.44 6.51
C HIS A 42 24.89 -4.53 7.66
N GLU A 43 25.09 -3.22 7.54
CA GLU A 43 24.59 -2.22 8.50
C GLU A 43 23.16 -2.58 8.94
N ASP A 44 22.89 -2.56 10.26
CA ASP A 44 21.64 -3.04 10.88
C ASP A 44 20.42 -2.20 10.44
N TYR A 45 19.93 -2.44 9.23
CA TYR A 45 18.72 -1.81 8.72
C TYR A 45 17.51 -2.60 9.17
N GLN A 46 16.58 -1.93 9.87
CA GLN A 46 15.26 -2.51 10.09
C GLN A 46 14.43 -2.34 8.82
N HIS A 47 14.19 -3.45 8.11
CA HIS A 47 13.26 -3.50 7.00
C HIS A 47 11.83 -3.66 7.52
N LEU A 48 11.00 -2.63 7.30
CA LEU A 48 9.61 -2.62 7.70
C LEU A 48 8.71 -3.04 6.54
N MET A 49 7.76 -3.90 6.83
CA MET A 49 6.71 -4.27 5.90
C MET A 49 5.55 -3.26 5.90
N PRO A 50 4.83 -3.10 4.78
CA PRO A 50 3.63 -2.30 4.73
C PRO A 50 2.58 -2.82 5.71
N THR A 51 2.05 -1.92 6.52
CA THR A 51 0.86 -2.18 7.34
C THR A 51 -0.43 -2.10 6.53
N ILE A 52 -0.41 -1.31 5.45
CA ILE A 52 -1.52 -1.11 4.54
C ILE A 52 -0.95 -1.03 3.14
N LEU A 53 -1.57 -1.71 2.19
CA LEU A 53 -1.40 -1.42 0.78
C LEU A 53 -2.73 -1.53 0.04
N VAL A 54 -3.00 -0.50 -0.75
CA VAL A 54 -4.26 -0.27 -1.44
C VAL A 54 -3.98 0.03 -2.92
N PRO A 55 -4.28 -0.88 -3.84
CA PRO A 55 -4.38 -0.53 -5.25
C PRO A 55 -5.58 0.38 -5.47
N ILE A 56 -5.38 1.51 -6.16
CA ILE A 56 -6.45 2.44 -6.51
C ILE A 56 -6.49 2.63 -8.02
N LYS A 57 -7.70 2.65 -8.57
CA LYS A 57 -7.93 2.83 -10.00
C LYS A 57 -8.78 4.06 -10.24
N GLU A 58 -8.37 4.91 -11.18
CA GLU A 58 -9.09 6.15 -11.48
C GLU A 58 -10.55 5.90 -11.95
N SER A 59 -10.86 4.73 -12.51
CA SER A 59 -12.22 4.35 -12.89
C SER A 59 -13.15 4.05 -11.71
N HIS A 60 -12.63 3.73 -10.52
CA HIS A 60 -13.40 3.29 -9.35
C HIS A 60 -13.52 4.38 -8.26
N ARG A 61 -13.96 5.58 -8.64
CA ARG A 61 -13.77 6.78 -7.82
C ARG A 61 -14.55 6.84 -6.50
N HIS A 62 -15.68 6.16 -6.44
CA HIS A 62 -16.62 6.25 -5.31
C HIS A 62 -16.58 5.04 -4.37
N HIS A 63 -15.74 4.06 -4.67
CA HIS A 63 -15.59 2.89 -3.82
C HIS A 63 -14.60 3.17 -2.70
N PRO A 64 -14.95 2.84 -1.44
CA PRO A 64 -13.97 2.85 -0.37
C PRO A 64 -12.81 1.91 -0.69
N PHE A 65 -11.62 2.32 -0.26
CA PHE A 65 -10.40 1.56 -0.42
C PHE A 65 -10.46 0.26 0.38
N THR A 66 -9.97 -0.80 -0.25
CA THR A 66 -9.77 -2.12 0.33
C THR A 66 -8.28 -2.42 0.36
N SER A 67 -7.77 -2.97 1.47
CA SER A 67 -6.42 -3.52 1.50
C SER A 67 -6.35 -4.72 0.56
N ALA A 68 -5.21 -4.92 -0.09
CA ALA A 68 -4.96 -6.12 -0.90
C ALA A 68 -3.79 -6.92 -0.30
N THR A 69 -3.20 -7.85 -1.06
CA THR A 69 -1.86 -8.44 -0.84
C THR A 69 -0.95 -8.28 -2.07
N SER A 70 -1.51 -7.76 -3.16
CA SER A 70 -0.81 -7.35 -4.36
C SER A 70 -1.52 -6.15 -4.99
N GLY A 71 -0.83 -5.44 -5.86
CA GLY A 71 -1.38 -4.31 -6.59
C GLY A 71 -0.58 -4.03 -7.85
N ARG A 72 -1.12 -3.16 -8.69
CA ARG A 72 -0.49 -2.75 -9.93
C ARG A 72 -0.32 -1.24 -9.95
N VAL A 73 0.84 -0.81 -10.41
CA VAL A 73 1.10 0.59 -10.78
C VAL A 73 1.18 0.62 -12.30
N TYR A 74 0.23 1.31 -12.94
CA TYR A 74 0.05 1.23 -14.38
C TYR A 74 -0.44 2.54 -14.99
N PHE A 75 0.16 2.90 -16.12
CA PHE A 75 -0.31 3.96 -16.99
C PHE A 75 -0.31 3.49 -18.45
N SER A 76 -1.44 3.68 -19.12
CA SER A 76 -1.63 3.34 -20.53
C SER A 76 -0.92 4.27 -21.51
N GLY A 77 -0.37 5.39 -21.03
CA GLY A 77 0.13 6.48 -21.88
C GLY A 77 -0.94 7.47 -22.33
N ASP A 78 -2.23 7.20 -22.07
CA ASP A 78 -3.32 8.09 -22.42
C ASP A 78 -4.19 8.39 -21.18
N LYS A 79 -4.32 9.67 -20.81
CA LYS A 79 -5.18 10.07 -19.69
C LYS A 79 -6.67 9.95 -20.00
N SER A 80 -7.05 9.87 -21.27
CA SER A 80 -8.45 9.83 -21.69
C SER A 80 -9.15 8.53 -21.28
N THR A 81 -8.39 7.44 -21.16
CA THR A 81 -8.85 6.10 -20.77
C THR A 81 -9.29 6.03 -19.30
N LYS A 82 -8.74 6.90 -18.44
CA LYS A 82 -8.92 6.87 -16.98
C LYS A 82 -8.59 5.50 -16.36
N ASP A 83 -7.66 4.78 -16.98
CA ASP A 83 -7.23 3.45 -16.58
C ASP A 83 -5.95 3.47 -15.74
N GLU A 84 -5.50 4.65 -15.30
CA GLU A 84 -4.37 4.78 -14.40
C GLU A 84 -4.62 4.04 -13.08
N GLU A 85 -3.70 3.15 -12.74
CA GLU A 85 -3.66 2.43 -11.47
C GLU A 85 -2.46 2.91 -10.66
N ARG A 86 -2.70 3.18 -9.38
CA ARG A 86 -1.72 3.67 -8.42
C ARG A 86 -1.77 2.79 -7.19
N MET A 87 -0.76 2.94 -6.35
CA MET A 87 -0.70 2.26 -5.08
C MET A 87 -0.64 3.26 -3.95
N LEU A 88 -1.37 2.99 -2.88
CA LEU A 88 -1.11 3.64 -1.60
C LEU A 88 -0.48 2.62 -0.67
N VAL A 89 0.57 3.01 0.04
CA VAL A 89 1.31 2.14 0.96
C VAL A 89 1.53 2.88 2.27
N SER A 90 1.31 2.22 3.42
CA SER A 90 1.60 2.80 4.74
C SER A 90 2.48 1.88 5.55
N PHE A 91 3.45 2.46 6.26
CA PHE A 91 4.37 1.78 7.16
C PHE A 91 4.22 2.34 8.56
N ARG A 92 4.39 1.48 9.56
CA ARG A 92 4.45 1.90 10.95
C ARG A 92 5.91 1.90 11.39
N VAL A 93 6.43 3.09 11.67
CA VAL A 93 7.78 3.25 12.23
C VAL A 93 7.76 2.73 13.67
N PRO A 94 8.71 1.88 14.07
CA PRO A 94 8.85 1.44 15.45
C PRO A 94 8.95 2.61 16.43
N PRO A 95 8.47 2.46 17.67
CA PRO A 95 8.53 3.52 18.69
C PRO A 95 9.93 3.74 19.29
N ASP A 96 10.97 3.09 18.77
CA ASP A 96 12.34 3.21 19.25
C ASP A 96 12.90 4.61 18.93
N GLU A 97 13.57 5.24 19.89
CA GLU A 97 14.02 6.64 19.85
C GLU A 97 15.16 6.89 18.85
N SER A 98 15.80 5.83 18.34
CA SER A 98 16.98 5.98 17.47
C SER A 98 16.66 6.28 16.01
N VAL A 99 15.39 6.35 15.59
CA VAL A 99 15.01 6.51 14.17
C VAL A 99 15.25 7.92 13.63
N GLY A 100 15.97 8.03 12.50
CA GLY A 100 16.19 9.28 11.79
C GLY A 100 15.54 9.36 10.41
N ARG A 101 16.06 8.56 9.49
CA ARG A 101 15.66 8.62 8.09
C ARG A 101 15.10 7.28 7.61
N CYS A 102 14.04 7.38 6.84
CA CYS A 102 13.36 6.25 6.24
C CYS A 102 13.55 6.27 4.72
N PHE A 103 13.78 5.10 4.13
CA PHE A 103 14.07 4.92 2.71
C PHE A 103 13.17 3.86 2.15
N LEU A 104 12.47 4.17 1.06
CA LEU A 104 11.66 3.18 0.38
C LEU A 104 12.58 2.18 -0.32
N SER A 105 12.27 0.90 -0.23
CA SER A 105 12.98 -0.18 -0.94
C SER A 105 11.99 -1.00 -1.74
N PHE A 106 12.38 -1.42 -2.94
CA PHE A 106 11.60 -2.36 -3.75
C PHE A 106 12.49 -3.49 -4.19
N PHE A 107 11.95 -4.70 -4.10
CA PHE A 107 12.56 -5.89 -4.67
C PHE A 107 11.53 -6.62 -5.51
N HIS A 108 11.90 -6.94 -6.74
CA HIS A 108 11.09 -7.78 -7.63
C HIS A 108 11.89 -9.04 -7.93
N LYS A 109 11.49 -10.19 -7.40
CA LYS A 109 12.13 -11.45 -7.81
C LYS A 109 11.76 -11.71 -9.27
N LEU A 110 12.77 -11.96 -10.11
CA LEU A 110 12.53 -12.49 -11.45
C LEU A 110 11.86 -13.86 -11.30
N GLY A 111 10.55 -13.92 -11.54
CA GLY A 111 9.78 -15.09 -11.12
C GLY A 111 8.35 -15.12 -11.61
N TYR A 112 8.15 -15.06 -12.94
CA TYR A 112 7.21 -15.91 -13.67
C TYR A 112 7.50 -15.78 -15.17
N SER A 113 8.70 -16.18 -15.61
CA SER A 113 8.82 -16.80 -16.94
C SER A 113 8.22 -18.21 -16.83
N GLY A 114 6.91 -18.30 -16.51
CA GLY A 114 6.15 -19.50 -16.82
C GLY A 114 6.29 -19.66 -18.32
N GLY A 115 6.96 -20.72 -18.75
CA GLY A 115 7.29 -20.93 -20.14
C GLY A 115 6.05 -20.81 -21.03
N ALA A 116 6.30 -20.63 -22.32
CA ALA A 116 5.31 -20.85 -23.37
C ALA A 116 4.80 -22.31 -23.34
N GLY A 117 4.02 -22.65 -22.32
CA GLY A 117 3.53 -23.96 -21.97
C GLY A 117 2.13 -23.79 -21.42
N GLU A 118 1.22 -23.42 -22.31
CA GLU A 118 -0.16 -23.91 -22.42
C GLU A 118 -0.85 -24.41 -21.14
N GLU A 119 -0.99 -23.58 -20.11
CA GLU A 119 -2.18 -23.66 -19.25
C GLU A 119 -2.66 -22.23 -18.98
N GLU A 120 -3.76 -21.86 -19.67
CA GLU A 120 -4.60 -20.68 -19.39
C GLU A 120 -5.20 -20.82 -17.98
N GLY A 121 -4.38 -20.68 -16.94
CA GLY A 121 -4.84 -20.29 -15.63
C GLY A 121 -4.90 -18.76 -15.59
N ASP A 122 -5.97 -18.20 -15.03
CA ASP A 122 -6.19 -16.75 -14.84
C ASP A 122 -5.16 -16.06 -13.91
N GLY A 123 -3.96 -16.64 -13.76
CA GLY A 123 -2.84 -16.08 -13.04
C GLY A 123 -2.31 -14.87 -13.78
N VAL A 124 -2.57 -13.69 -13.22
CA VAL A 124 -1.90 -12.46 -13.61
C VAL A 124 -0.39 -12.71 -13.50
N GLU A 125 0.31 -12.82 -14.63
CA GLU A 125 1.77 -12.82 -14.67
C GLU A 125 2.25 -11.54 -13.98
N ALA A 126 2.64 -11.65 -12.71
CA ALA A 126 3.26 -10.54 -12.01
C ALA A 126 4.56 -10.21 -12.73
N GLY A 127 4.67 -9.00 -13.28
CA GLY A 127 5.85 -8.61 -14.04
C GLY A 127 5.96 -7.11 -14.25
N ILE A 128 7.10 -6.73 -14.82
CA ILE A 128 7.40 -5.35 -15.21
C ILE A 128 7.29 -5.26 -16.71
N ARG A 129 6.49 -4.32 -17.22
CA ARG A 129 6.38 -4.01 -18.65
C ARG A 129 6.65 -2.53 -18.88
N GLY A 130 7.29 -2.21 -20.00
CA GLY A 130 7.68 -0.84 -20.32
C GLY A 130 8.96 -0.43 -19.60
N ARG A 131 8.99 0.77 -19.00
CA ARG A 131 10.23 1.33 -18.43
C ARG A 131 10.54 0.93 -16.98
N GLY A 132 9.58 0.33 -16.27
CA GLY A 132 9.76 0.02 -14.84
C GLY A 132 9.94 1.26 -13.95
N GLN A 133 9.57 2.45 -14.42
CA GLN A 133 9.75 3.71 -13.68
C GLN A 133 8.46 4.11 -12.94
N MET A 134 8.62 4.48 -11.67
CA MET A 134 7.55 4.93 -10.78
C MET A 134 8.05 6.10 -9.91
N TYR A 135 7.10 6.78 -9.28
CA TYR A 135 7.38 7.87 -8.34
C TYR A 135 6.59 7.67 -7.05
N ALA A 136 7.21 7.96 -5.91
CA ALA A 136 6.54 8.00 -4.62
C ALA A 136 6.38 9.45 -4.14
N TYR A 137 5.19 9.74 -3.62
CA TYR A 137 4.87 11.00 -2.95
C TYR A 137 4.44 10.71 -1.52
N LYS A 138 5.03 11.40 -0.54
CA LYS A 138 4.59 11.32 0.85
C LYS A 138 3.22 11.98 1.00
N LEU A 139 2.32 11.34 1.75
CA LEU A 139 0.97 11.83 2.02
C LEU A 139 0.90 12.47 3.41
N ARG A 140 0.02 13.46 3.56
CA ARG A 140 -0.18 14.22 4.82
C ARG A 140 -0.98 13.47 5.87
N GLU A 141 -1.81 12.53 5.43
CA GLU A 141 -2.83 11.89 6.25
C GLU A 141 -2.77 10.38 6.04
N GLU A 142 -3.13 9.65 7.10
CA GLU A 142 -3.25 8.19 7.06
C GLU A 142 -4.45 7.75 6.20
N ILE A 143 -4.40 6.49 5.76
CA ILE A 143 -5.48 5.87 4.99
C ILE A 143 -6.36 5.07 5.93
N PHE A 144 -7.65 5.42 5.95
CA PHE A 144 -8.67 4.64 6.64
C PHE A 144 -9.33 3.68 5.67
N ILE A 145 -8.99 2.39 5.76
CA ILE A 145 -9.62 1.31 4.98
C ILE A 145 -11.13 1.30 5.21
N GLY A 146 -11.90 1.03 4.15
CA GLY A 146 -13.37 1.03 4.18
C GLY A 146 -14.03 2.40 4.29
N LYS A 147 -13.25 3.50 4.44
CA LYS A 147 -13.77 4.88 4.51
C LYS A 147 -13.20 5.79 3.42
N THR A 148 -11.89 5.73 3.22
CA THR A 148 -11.19 6.58 2.25
C THR A 148 -11.56 6.17 0.83
N THR A 149 -11.82 7.12 -0.05
CA THR A 149 -12.17 6.89 -1.47
C THR A 149 -11.17 7.60 -2.37
N TYR A 150 -11.23 7.38 -3.69
CA TYR A 150 -10.35 8.08 -4.64
C TYR A 150 -10.45 9.62 -4.52
N HIS A 151 -11.67 10.15 -4.35
CA HIS A 151 -11.88 11.60 -4.18
C HIS A 151 -11.50 12.11 -2.79
N GLY A 152 -11.66 11.27 -1.76
CA GLY A 152 -11.27 11.56 -0.39
C GLY A 152 -9.85 11.12 -0.05
N ARG A 153 -9.01 10.80 -1.05
CA ARG A 153 -7.66 10.31 -0.79
C ARG A 153 -6.80 11.38 -0.12
N PRO A 154 -5.88 10.99 0.77
CA PRO A 154 -4.94 11.91 1.39
C PRO A 154 -4.23 12.80 0.37
N ARG A 155 -4.02 14.05 0.73
CA ARG A 155 -3.24 14.97 -0.10
C ARG A 155 -1.76 14.68 0.04
N ARG A 156 -1.01 14.92 -1.03
CA ARG A 156 0.45 14.90 -1.00
C ARG A 156 0.97 16.00 -0.06
N GLU A 157 2.06 15.73 0.64
CA GLU A 157 2.71 16.71 1.51
C GLU A 157 3.23 17.89 0.70
N SER A 158 3.89 17.59 -0.43
CA SER A 158 4.35 18.54 -1.44
C SER A 158 4.04 18.03 -2.85
N ASP A 159 4.22 18.90 -3.85
CA ASP A 159 4.14 18.51 -5.27
C ASP A 159 5.42 17.80 -5.76
N GLY A 160 6.48 17.79 -4.94
CA GLY A 160 7.76 17.16 -5.25
C GLY A 160 7.71 15.64 -5.10
N VAL A 161 8.37 14.96 -6.04
CA VAL A 161 8.65 13.53 -5.91
C VAL A 161 9.59 13.33 -4.72
N VAL A 162 9.25 12.39 -3.84
CA VAL A 162 10.10 12.03 -2.70
C VAL A 162 11.08 10.92 -3.10
N PHE A 163 10.58 9.91 -3.82
CA PHE A 163 11.41 8.84 -4.36
C PHE A 163 11.14 8.64 -5.85
N GLY A 164 12.20 8.71 -6.66
CA GLY A 164 12.20 8.10 -7.99
C GLY A 164 12.55 6.62 -7.85
N ILE A 165 11.80 5.74 -8.50
CA ILE A 165 11.95 4.28 -8.41
C ILE A 165 12.13 3.73 -9.82
N SER A 166 13.20 3.01 -10.06
CA SER A 166 13.49 2.35 -11.32
C SER A 166 13.68 0.85 -11.07
N VAL A 167 12.70 0.05 -11.47
CA VAL A 167 12.71 -1.41 -11.26
C VAL A 167 13.34 -2.10 -12.48
N PRO A 168 14.40 -2.93 -12.30
CA PRO A 168 15.01 -3.69 -13.38
C PRO A 168 14.02 -4.65 -14.03
N LEU A 169 14.04 -4.75 -15.36
CA LEU A 169 13.13 -5.64 -16.12
C LEU A 169 13.45 -7.11 -15.87
N GLU A 170 14.72 -7.39 -15.61
CA GLU A 170 15.28 -8.68 -15.28
C GLU A 170 15.09 -9.08 -13.81
N GLY A 171 14.32 -8.30 -13.04
CA GLY A 171 14.19 -8.47 -11.59
C GLY A 171 15.44 -8.07 -10.81
N GLY A 172 15.31 -8.06 -9.49
CA GLY A 172 16.29 -7.55 -8.54
C GLY A 172 15.75 -6.38 -7.72
N TYR A 173 16.68 -5.71 -7.02
CA TYR A 173 16.38 -4.50 -6.27
C TYR A 173 16.16 -3.32 -7.23
N ALA A 174 15.12 -2.53 -6.97
CA ALA A 174 14.95 -1.28 -7.68
C ALA A 174 16.00 -0.27 -7.25
N ASP A 175 16.45 0.54 -8.21
CA ASP A 175 17.17 1.76 -7.90
C ASP A 175 16.17 2.80 -7.38
N VAL A 176 16.37 3.24 -6.14
CA VAL A 176 15.50 4.22 -5.46
C VAL A 176 16.32 5.43 -5.10
N SER A 177 15.89 6.62 -5.52
CA SER A 177 16.63 7.86 -5.26
C SER A 177 16.85 8.06 -3.75
N ASP A 178 18.10 8.23 -3.34
CA ASP A 178 18.53 8.09 -1.95
C ASP A 178 18.35 9.34 -1.08
N GLN A 179 17.31 10.14 -1.34
CA GLN A 179 17.09 11.36 -0.54
C GLN A 179 16.49 11.09 0.83
N GLY A 180 15.96 9.88 1.08
CA GLY A 180 15.29 9.53 2.33
C GLY A 180 14.17 10.49 2.74
N VAL A 181 13.47 10.17 3.81
CA VAL A 181 12.55 11.09 4.48
C VAL A 181 12.79 11.06 5.97
N GLN A 182 12.66 12.22 6.62
CA GLN A 182 12.62 12.23 8.07
C GLN A 182 11.40 11.44 8.54
N CYS A 183 11.63 10.58 9.53
CA CYS A 183 10.58 9.83 10.19
C CYS A 183 10.75 9.90 11.71
N ALA A 184 9.62 10.02 12.42
CA ALA A 184 9.60 10.03 13.87
C ALA A 184 9.29 8.63 14.44
N PRO A 185 9.84 8.30 15.63
CA PRO A 185 9.48 7.09 16.34
C PRO A 185 7.97 6.93 16.51
N GLY A 186 7.44 5.76 16.16
CA GLY A 186 6.02 5.45 16.31
C GLY A 186 5.11 6.12 15.29
N GLU A 187 5.62 6.86 14.30
CA GLU A 187 4.77 7.47 13.28
C GLU A 187 4.23 6.44 12.27
N THR A 188 3.09 6.76 11.65
CA THR A 188 2.66 6.08 10.42
C THR A 188 3.05 6.95 9.25
N ILE A 189 3.85 6.42 8.33
CA ILE A 189 4.20 7.10 7.09
C ILE A 189 3.50 6.47 5.91
N THR A 190 2.87 7.31 5.09
CA THR A 190 2.08 6.87 3.94
C THR A 190 2.63 7.48 2.65
N PHE A 191 2.74 6.66 1.60
CA PHE A 191 3.12 7.07 0.26
C PHE A 191 2.05 6.74 -0.78
N GLU A 192 1.90 7.62 -1.77
CA GLU A 192 1.24 7.30 -3.05
C GLU A 192 2.33 6.98 -4.07
N ILE A 193 2.32 5.75 -4.58
CA ILE A 193 3.17 5.29 -5.68
C ILE A 193 2.39 5.43 -6.98
N VAL A 194 2.95 6.15 -7.93
CA VAL A 194 2.33 6.43 -9.23
C VAL A 194 3.25 6.00 -10.37
N PRO A 195 2.68 5.61 -11.52
CA PRO A 195 3.48 5.31 -12.70
C PRO A 195 4.17 6.58 -13.23
N ASP A 196 5.28 6.41 -13.95
CA ASP A 196 5.75 7.46 -14.85
C ASP A 196 4.69 7.74 -15.94
N ARG A 197 4.70 8.95 -16.50
CA ARG A 197 3.72 9.39 -17.52
C ARG A 197 3.95 8.78 -18.91
N GLU A 198 4.87 7.84 -19.02
CA GLU A 198 5.03 7.00 -20.21
C GLU A 198 4.30 5.66 -20.05
N ILE A 199 4.10 4.92 -21.14
CA ILE A 199 3.45 3.61 -21.10
C ILE A 199 4.29 2.68 -20.23
N GLY A 200 3.69 2.16 -19.16
CA GLY A 200 4.41 1.33 -18.21
C GLY A 200 3.47 0.60 -17.26
N MET A 201 3.90 -0.59 -16.86
CA MET A 201 3.24 -1.42 -15.86
C MET A 201 4.29 -1.97 -14.92
N VAL A 202 4.05 -1.85 -13.63
CA VAL A 202 4.79 -2.54 -12.58
C VAL A 202 3.77 -3.23 -11.71
N ASP A 203 3.75 -4.56 -11.75
CA ASP A 203 3.02 -5.34 -10.76
C ASP A 203 3.86 -5.43 -9.47
N VAL A 204 3.24 -5.06 -8.35
CA VAL A 204 3.85 -5.10 -7.02
C VAL A 204 3.08 -6.11 -6.20
N CYS A 205 3.70 -7.26 -5.96
CA CYS A 205 3.27 -8.19 -4.92
C CYS A 205 4.00 -7.85 -3.64
N TRP A 206 3.38 -8.07 -2.49
CA TRP A 206 4.10 -8.07 -1.20
C TRP A 206 3.75 -9.33 -0.43
N ASN A 207 4.57 -9.70 0.56
CA ASN A 207 4.49 -10.98 1.28
C ASN A 207 4.74 -12.21 0.39
N GLN A 208 5.53 -12.10 -0.68
CA GLN A 208 6.00 -13.30 -1.38
C GLN A 208 7.30 -13.77 -0.75
N GLU A 209 7.23 -14.86 0.00
CA GLU A 209 8.42 -15.64 0.35
C GLU A 209 9.10 -16.11 -0.94
N ALA A 210 10.35 -15.72 -1.13
CA ALA A 210 11.18 -16.21 -2.21
C ALA A 210 12.21 -17.17 -1.66
N GLU A 211 12.08 -18.45 -2.01
CA GLU A 211 13.11 -19.46 -1.72
C GLU A 211 14.28 -19.29 -2.70
N GLU A 212 15.49 -19.07 -2.18
CA GLU A 212 16.75 -19.14 -2.92
C GLU A 212 17.54 -20.34 -2.39
N GLU A 213 18.21 -21.08 -3.29
CA GLU A 213 18.60 -22.49 -3.09
C GLU A 213 19.52 -22.76 -1.89
N ASP A 214 20.19 -21.76 -1.30
CA ASP A 214 21.08 -21.96 -0.14
C ASP A 214 21.21 -20.70 0.76
N GLU A 215 20.09 -20.29 1.38
CA GLU A 215 19.95 -19.24 2.42
C GLU A 215 19.35 -17.90 1.96
N HIS A 216 18.33 -17.48 2.72
CA HIS A 216 17.67 -16.17 2.83
C HIS A 216 16.41 -15.94 1.97
N PHE A 217 15.30 -15.69 2.67
CA PHE A 217 14.06 -15.18 2.12
C PHE A 217 14.24 -13.69 1.80
N VAL A 218 14.32 -13.32 0.52
CA VAL A 218 14.13 -11.93 0.11
C VAL A 218 12.68 -11.78 -0.29
N GLU A 219 11.84 -11.25 0.60
CA GLU A 219 10.46 -10.97 0.27
C GLU A 219 10.39 -10.06 -0.96
N SER A 220 9.81 -10.55 -2.07
CA SER A 220 9.48 -9.64 -3.17
C SER A 220 8.39 -8.69 -2.67
N GLY A 221 8.63 -7.40 -2.83
CA GLY A 221 7.86 -6.42 -2.07
C GLY A 221 8.38 -5.01 -2.07
N ILE A 222 7.50 -4.14 -1.59
CA ILE A 222 7.79 -2.77 -1.19
C ILE A 222 8.03 -2.76 0.32
N GLY A 223 9.16 -2.22 0.74
CA GLY A 223 9.57 -2.13 2.14
C GLY A 223 10.01 -0.72 2.50
N LEU A 224 10.14 -0.45 3.79
CA LEU A 224 10.73 0.78 4.31
C LEU A 224 11.95 0.44 5.15
N ARG A 225 13.13 0.84 4.70
CA ARG A 225 14.37 0.77 5.49
C ARG A 225 14.41 1.94 6.45
N VAL A 226 14.75 1.69 7.70
CA VAL A 226 14.92 2.72 8.72
C VAL A 226 16.38 2.78 9.14
N ILE A 227 16.95 3.99 9.12
CA ILE A 227 18.33 4.26 9.54
C ILE A 227 18.29 5.05 10.85
N SER A 228 19.10 4.61 11.82
CA SER A 228 19.26 5.29 13.09
C SER A 228 20.14 6.56 12.97
N GLU A 229 19.79 7.64 13.67
CA GLU A 229 20.56 8.89 13.68
C GLU A 229 21.95 8.73 14.33
N GLU A 230 22.15 7.74 15.19
CA GLU A 230 23.44 7.52 15.88
C GLU A 230 24.60 7.17 14.92
N TRP A 231 24.30 6.83 13.67
CA TRP A 231 25.29 6.43 12.65
C TRP A 231 25.75 7.56 11.74
N PHE A 232 25.12 8.73 11.79
CA PHE A 232 25.67 9.92 11.14
C PHE A 232 26.79 10.48 12.00
N CYS A 233 27.96 9.84 11.97
CA CYS A 233 29.20 10.51 12.33
C CYS A 233 29.47 11.56 11.23
N PRO A 234 29.29 12.87 11.46
CA PRO A 234 29.85 13.85 10.54
C PRO A 234 31.36 13.58 10.50
N GLU A 235 31.91 13.34 9.31
CA GLU A 235 33.36 13.35 9.16
C GLU A 235 33.85 14.71 9.66
N ASP A 236 34.70 14.68 10.69
CA ASP A 236 35.31 15.87 11.29
C ASP A 236 35.96 16.70 10.18
N ASN A 237 35.49 17.94 10.02
CA ASN A 237 36.05 18.96 9.15
C ASN A 237 37.01 19.86 9.94
#